data_AF-A0A6G7ZJ03-F1
#
_entry.id   AF-A0A6G7ZJ03-F1
#
_cell.length_a   1.000
_cell.length_b   1.000
_cell.length_c   1.000
_cell.angle_alpha   90.00
_cell.angle_beta   90.00
_cell.angle_gamma   90.00
#
_symmetry.space_group_name_H-M   'P 1'
#
loop_
_entity.id
_entity.type
_entity.pdbx_description
1 polymer ?
#
loop_
_entity_poly.entity_id
_entity_poly.type
_entity_poly.pdbx_seq_one_letter_code
_entity_poly.pdbx_strand_id
1 'polypeptide(L)'
;MGPVGYVIAILGCADGGSACQTVATPSAHYESAAQCAAARGSALEANTDLDFPTIIAECRPSSATPASARARGQTKSRSGAAA
;
A
#
# COMPACT_ATOMS: atom_id res chain seq x y z
N MET A 1 -8.95 6.29 -24.22
CA MET A 1 -8.17 5.55 -23.22
C MET A 1 -7.41 6.59 -22.40
N GLY A 2 -8.03 7.09 -21.32
CA GLY A 2 -7.39 8.10 -20.47
C GLY A 2 -6.16 7.52 -19.76
N PRO A 3 -5.15 8.35 -19.43
CA PRO A 3 -3.92 7.86 -18.83
C PRO A 3 -4.25 7.20 -17.50
N VAL A 4 -4.04 5.88 -17.44
CA VAL A 4 -3.99 5.18 -16.17
C VAL A 4 -2.72 5.65 -15.48
N GLY A 5 -2.85 6.62 -14.57
CA GLY A 5 -1.72 6.97 -13.71
C GLY A 5 -1.29 5.73 -12.95
N TYR A 6 0.00 5.55 -12.72
CA TYR A 6 0.55 4.47 -11.91
C TYR A 6 1.03 5.05 -10.58
N VAL A 7 0.81 4.33 -9.49
CA VAL A 7 1.26 4.70 -8.15
C VAL A 7 2.07 3.56 -7.56
N ILE A 8 3.01 3.93 -6.69
CA ILE A 8 3.77 2.97 -5.90
C ILE A 8 3.09 2.84 -4.54
N ALA A 9 2.72 1.61 -4.18
CA ALA A 9 2.30 1.27 -2.82
C ALA A 9 3.44 0.54 -2.12
N ILE A 10 3.82 0.98 -0.92
CA ILE A 10 4.79 0.28 -0.09
C ILE A 10 4.03 -0.63 0.87
N LEU A 11 4.27 -1.93 0.75
CA LEU A 11 3.72 -2.95 1.61
C LEU A 11 4.78 -3.43 2.59
N GLY A 12 4.48 -3.37 3.88
CA GLY A 12 5.31 -3.97 4.93
C GLY A 12 4.68 -5.28 5.36
N CYS A 13 5.47 -6.35 5.41
CA CYS A 13 5.07 -7.65 5.94
C CYS A 13 5.77 -7.83 7.28
N ALA A 14 5.01 -8.11 8.35
CA ALA A 14 5.54 -8.35 9.69
C ALA A 14 5.74 -9.86 9.92
N ASP A 15 6.89 -10.22 10.51
CA ASP A 15 7.28 -11.55 11.01
C ASP A 15 6.51 -12.75 10.44
N GLY A 16 6.86 -13.14 9.20
CA GLY A 16 6.39 -14.39 8.58
C GLY A 16 4.92 -14.42 8.16
N GLY A 17 4.16 -13.33 8.39
CA GLY A 17 2.80 -13.22 7.93
C GLY A 17 2.72 -12.99 6.42
N SER A 18 1.97 -13.83 5.70
CA SER A 18 1.60 -13.58 4.28
C SER A 18 0.69 -12.36 4.10
N ALA A 19 0.28 -11.73 5.19
CA ALA A 19 -0.51 -10.51 5.21
C ALA A 19 0.42 -9.29 5.22
N CYS A 20 0.81 -8.83 4.03
CA CYS A 20 1.49 -7.56 3.87
C CYS A 20 0.45 -6.42 3.87
N GLN A 21 0.65 -5.42 4.72
CA GLN A 21 -0.20 -4.24 4.78
C GLN A 21 0.46 -3.06 4.09
N THR A 22 -0.35 -2.16 3.52
CA THR A 22 0.17 -0.89 3.03
C THR A 22 0.62 -0.04 4.23
N VAL A 23 1.92 0.21 4.31
CA VAL A 23 2.56 0.97 5.40
C VAL A 23 2.87 2.40 4.98
N ALA A 24 3.13 2.60 3.68
CA ALA A 24 3.31 3.90 3.08
C ALA A 24 2.80 3.91 1.65
N THR A 25 2.34 5.06 1.18
CA THR A 25 1.98 5.28 -0.23
C THR A 25 2.55 6.62 -0.63
N PRO A 26 3.74 6.66 -1.26
CA PRO A 26 4.30 7.90 -1.74
C PRO A 26 3.33 8.57 -2.73
N SER A 27 3.19 9.90 -2.63
CA SER A 27 2.34 10.71 -3.52
C SER A 27 2.88 10.82 -4.95
N ALA A 28 3.87 10.00 -5.31
CA ALA A 28 4.46 9.97 -6.63
C ALA A 28 3.53 9.24 -7.61
N HIS A 29 3.12 9.95 -8.66
CA HIS A 29 2.31 9.43 -9.75
C HIS A 29 3.17 9.35 -11.02
N TYR A 30 3.08 8.22 -11.71
CA TYR A 30 3.81 7.97 -12.95
C TYR A 30 2.83 7.83 -14.11
N GLU A 31 3.21 8.27 -15.31
CA GLU A 31 2.34 8.14 -16.48
C GLU A 31 2.41 6.75 -17.12
N SER A 32 3.43 5.96 -16.77
CA SER A 32 3.69 4.66 -17.39
C SER A 32 4.25 3.64 -16.41
N ALA A 33 3.96 2.36 -16.67
CA ALA A 33 4.43 1.24 -15.86
C ALA A 33 5.97 1.16 -15.79
N ALA A 34 6.65 1.52 -16.88
CA ALA A 34 8.12 1.56 -16.95
C ALA A 34 8.72 2.61 -16.00
N GLN A 35 8.13 3.81 -15.94
CA GLN A 35 8.54 4.83 -14.98
C GLN A 35 8.30 4.37 -13.54
N CYS A 36 7.14 3.79 -13.25
CA CYS A 36 6.85 3.25 -11.94
C CYS A 36 7.88 2.18 -11.53
N ALA A 37 8.20 1.24 -12.43
CA ALA A 37 9.16 0.17 -12.17
C ALA A 37 10.57 0.70 -11.89
N ALA A 38 11.03 1.71 -12.64
CA ALA A 38 12.32 2.34 -12.41
C ALA A 38 12.38 3.07 -11.05
N ALA A 39 11.29 3.71 -10.64
CA ALA A 39 11.23 4.44 -9.39
C ALA A 39 10.96 3.57 -8.14
N ARG A 40 10.65 2.28 -8.30
CA ARG A 40 10.48 1.33 -7.18
C ARG A 40 11.69 1.28 -6.27
N GLY A 41 12.90 1.29 -6.84
CA GLY A 41 14.15 1.22 -6.08
C GLY A 41 14.27 2.42 -5.13
N SER A 42 14.19 3.63 -5.69
CA SER A 42 14.26 4.86 -4.92
C SER A 42 13.15 4.99 -3.87
N ALA A 43 11.95 4.50 -4.18
CA ALA A 43 10.85 4.45 -3.21
C ALA A 43 11.13 3.45 -2.08
N LEU A 44 11.77 2.31 -2.35
CA LEU A 44 12.19 1.36 -1.32
C LEU A 44 13.27 1.95 -0.42
N GLU A 45 14.29 2.58 -1.02
CA GLU A 45 15.38 3.24 -0.30
C GLU A 45 14.87 4.34 0.62
N ALA A 46 13.92 5.16 0.16
CA ALA A 46 13.31 6.22 0.97
C ALA A 46 12.37 5.71 2.07
N ASN A 47 12.03 4.42 2.08
CA ASN A 47 11.15 3.79 3.08
C ASN A 47 11.84 2.63 3.80
N THR A 48 13.17 2.52 3.70
CA THR A 48 13.94 1.49 4.40
C THR A 48 14.00 1.73 5.91
N ASP A 49 13.62 2.93 6.36
CA ASP A 49 13.55 3.34 7.77
C ASP A 49 12.32 2.80 8.50
N LEU A 50 11.44 2.05 7.81
CA LEU A 50 10.26 1.45 8.41
C LEU A 50 10.63 0.21 9.22
N ASP A 51 10.05 0.06 10.42
CA ASP A 51 10.20 -1.11 11.30
C ASP A 51 9.45 -2.36 10.78
N PHE A 52 9.72 -2.77 9.54
CA PHE A 52 9.20 -3.99 8.93
C PHE A 52 10.35 -4.86 8.42
N PRO A 53 10.39 -6.16 8.76
CA PRO A 53 11.45 -7.06 8.31
C PRO A 53 11.47 -7.25 6.79
N THR A 54 10.30 -7.10 6.15
CA THR A 54 10.16 -7.19 4.70
C THR A 54 9.31 -6.04 4.20
N ILE A 55 9.87 -5.22 3.31
CA ILE A 55 9.14 -4.18 2.58
C ILE A 55 9.17 -4.43 1.08
N ILE A 56 8.05 -4.17 0.41
CA ILE A 56 7.88 -4.40 -1.02
C ILE A 56 7.21 -3.19 -1.65
N ALA A 57 7.79 -2.64 -2.71
CA ALA A 57 7.13 -1.64 -3.54
C ALA A 57 6.29 -2.35 -4.61
N GLU A 58 5.00 -2.08 -4.68
CA GLU A 58 4.10 -2.60 -5.73
C GLU A 58 3.63 -1.46 -6.63
N CYS A 59 3.83 -1.62 -7.95
CA CYS A 59 3.33 -0.69 -8.95
C CYS A 59 1.88 -1.04 -9.28
N ARG A 60 0.96 -0.14 -8.94
CA ARG A 60 -0.48 -0.33 -9.11
C ARG A 60 -1.00 0.70 -10.11
N PRO A 61 -1.83 0.31 -11.09
CA PRO A 61 -2.59 1.30 -11.85
C PRO A 61 -3.52 2.03 -10.87
N SER A 62 -3.45 3.35 -10.89
CA SER A 62 -4.29 4.28 -10.14
C SER A 62 -5.70 4.32 -10.74
N SER A 63 -6.38 3.18 -10.78
CA SER A 63 -7.80 3.10 -11.08
C SER A 63 -8.61 3.45 -9.83
N ALA A 64 -8.52 4.72 -9.41
CA ALA A 64 -9.45 5.43 -8.54
C ALA A 64 -10.10 4.69 -7.34
N THR A 65 -9.47 3.66 -6.78
CA THR A 65 -9.97 2.99 -5.57
C THR A 65 -8.83 2.93 -4.56
N PRO A 66 -8.76 3.87 -3.61
CA PRO A 66 -7.76 3.81 -2.55
C PRO A 66 -7.93 2.49 -1.79
N ALA A 67 -6.89 1.65 -1.79
CA ALA A 67 -6.84 0.40 -1.05
C ALA A 67 -6.80 0.60 0.50
N SER A 68 -7.23 1.76 1.00
CA SER A 68 -7.40 2.04 2.43
C SER A 68 -8.83 1.79 2.95
N ALA A 69 -9.78 1.36 2.10
CA ALA A 69 -11.17 1.14 2.53
C ALA A 69 -11.40 -0.18 3.30
N ARG A 70 -10.41 -1.07 3.47
CA ARG A 70 -10.58 -2.35 4.20
C ARG A 70 -9.87 -2.45 5.55
N ALA A 71 -9.32 -1.36 6.06
CA ALA A 71 -8.82 -1.28 7.44
C ALA A 71 -9.73 -0.46 8.39
N ARG A 72 -10.99 -0.18 7.99
CA ARG A 72 -12.02 0.43 8.86
C ARG A 72 -13.28 -0.43 8.97
N GLY A 73 -13.14 -1.75 8.92
CA GLY A 73 -14.21 -2.70 9.24
C GLY A 73 -14.00 -3.43 10.58
N GLN A 74 -12.87 -3.21 11.24
CA GLN A 74 -12.46 -3.96 12.43
C GLN A 74 -12.38 -3.05 13.65
N THR A 75 -13.43 -2.27 13.89
CA THR A 75 -13.63 -1.66 15.20
C THR A 75 -15.11 -1.62 15.47
N LYS A 76 -15.54 -2.49 16.39
CA LYS A 76 -16.69 -2.22 17.28
C LYS A 76 -18.09 -2.40 16.68
N SER A 77 -18.47 -3.65 16.41
CA SER A 77 -19.81 -4.11 16.83
C SER A 77 -19.67 -4.81 18.17
N ARG A 78 -19.48 -3.99 19.21
CA ARG A 78 -19.70 -4.38 20.60
C ARG A 78 -21.21 -4.38 20.83
N SER A 79 -21.75 -5.50 21.33
CA SER A 79 -22.82 -5.64 22.33
C SER A 79 -23.56 -6.96 22.07
N GLY A 80 -23.64 -7.94 22.98
CA GLY A 80 -23.49 -7.79 24.42
C GLY A 80 -24.49 -6.76 24.96
N ALA A 81 -25.78 -7.06 24.84
CA ALA A 81 -26.83 -6.37 25.58
C ALA A 81 -27.82 -7.43 26.07
N ALA A 82 -27.84 -7.57 27.40
CA ALA A 82 -28.73 -8.42 28.16
C ALA A 82 -30.19 -7.99 27.97
N ALA A 83 -31.09 -8.97 27.95
CA ALA A 83 -32.46 -8.89 28.45
C ALA A 83 -32.92 -10.32 28.77
#